data_AF-A0AAD6A3D2-F1
#
_entry.id   AF-A0AAD6A3D2-F1
#
_cell.length_a   1.000
_cell.length_b   1.000
_cell.length_c   1.000
_cell.angle_alpha   90.00
_cell.angle_beta   90.00
_cell.angle_gamma   90.00
#
_symmetry.space_group_name_H-M   'P 1'
#
loop_
_entity.id
_entity.type
_entity.pdbx_description
1 polymer ?
#
loop_
_entity_poly.entity_id
_entity_poly.type
_entity_poly.pdbx_seq_one_letter_code
_entity_poly.pdbx_strand_id
1 'polypeptide(L)'
;MADKPSRALVLYGDGLASLISTSQSHLHSFASLSSCGFLSLRSPPSQDSIVDSRAALDFAQLLDAYDFYIAKKQQSSDAGSTTDLEQSAVPELSKRFIGLRAGIFSRFPSVSSLASDLSLSPLPLEETELPSKLLALLGFSEGNVLEASEYDLLLLHITSEMLKTQKVKSTADWLDHLVGGILESATPGSAVSSRLHMSVVLSYEKLSEVARVIP
;
A
#
# COMPACT_ATOMS: atom_id res chain seq x y z
N MET A 1 16.43 -25.93 -6.64
CA MET A 1 16.69 -24.70 -7.43
C MET A 1 15.35 -23.99 -7.57
N ALA A 2 15.24 -22.72 -7.18
CA ALA A 2 14.02 -21.94 -7.44
C ALA A 2 13.97 -21.69 -8.96
N ASP A 3 12.90 -22.11 -9.62
CA ASP A 3 12.75 -22.04 -11.08
C ASP A 3 12.32 -20.65 -11.56
N LYS A 4 11.60 -19.87 -10.73
CA LYS A 4 11.10 -18.53 -11.03
C LYS A 4 11.15 -17.63 -9.78
N PRO A 5 11.38 -16.31 -9.95
CA PRO A 5 11.47 -15.38 -8.84
C PRO A 5 10.13 -15.14 -8.14
N SER A 6 10.17 -14.84 -6.85
CA SER A 6 9.00 -14.41 -6.09
C SER A 6 8.57 -12.97 -6.42
N ARG A 7 7.33 -12.64 -6.11
CA ARG A 7 6.65 -11.37 -6.40
C ARG A 7 5.85 -10.93 -5.19
N ALA A 8 5.73 -9.62 -4.98
CA ALA A 8 5.11 -9.07 -3.78
C ALA A 8 3.91 -8.17 -4.08
N LEU A 9 2.87 -8.28 -3.26
CA LEU A 9 1.70 -7.42 -3.24
C LEU A 9 1.46 -6.89 -1.83
N VAL A 10 1.47 -5.57 -1.66
CA VAL A 10 1.15 -4.92 -0.39
C VAL A 10 -0.16 -4.17 -0.53
N LEU A 11 -1.17 -4.60 0.23
CA LEU A 11 -2.44 -3.89 0.37
C LEU A 11 -2.33 -2.95 1.56
N TYR A 12 -2.30 -1.64 1.31
CA TYR A 12 -2.21 -0.62 2.35
C TYR A 12 -3.55 0.08 2.53
N GLY A 13 -4.26 -0.23 3.61
CA GLY A 13 -5.54 0.38 3.98
C GLY A 13 -5.35 1.59 4.89
N ASP A 14 -5.39 2.79 4.32
CA ASP A 14 -5.27 4.04 5.07
C ASP A 14 -6.58 4.34 5.83
N GLY A 15 -6.49 4.36 7.15
CA GLY A 15 -7.61 4.65 8.05
C GLY A 15 -8.60 3.51 8.22
N LEU A 16 -8.30 2.31 7.73
CA LEU A 16 -9.26 1.19 7.70
C LEU A 16 -9.19 0.27 8.91
N ALA A 17 -8.19 0.41 9.78
CA ALA A 17 -7.98 -0.50 10.90
C ALA A 17 -9.19 -0.60 11.84
N SER A 18 -9.87 0.52 12.10
CA SER A 18 -11.07 0.59 12.95
C SER A 18 -12.34 0.05 12.29
N LEU A 19 -12.32 -0.17 10.98
CA LEU A 19 -13.47 -0.66 10.21
C LEU A 19 -13.51 -2.18 10.10
N ILE A 20 -12.42 -2.87 10.48
CA ILE A 20 -12.37 -4.33 10.47
C ILE A 20 -13.19 -4.88 11.63
N SER A 21 -14.09 -5.79 11.30
CA SER A 21 -14.99 -6.50 12.21
C SER A 21 -14.92 -8.01 11.95
N THR A 22 -15.68 -8.81 12.70
CA THR A 22 -15.75 -10.27 12.47
C THR A 22 -16.42 -10.67 11.15
N SER A 23 -17.03 -9.72 10.43
CA SER A 23 -17.74 -9.98 9.17
C SER A 23 -16.80 -10.22 7.98
N GLN A 24 -15.55 -9.75 8.05
CA GLN A 24 -14.58 -9.84 6.96
C GLN A 24 -13.84 -11.19 6.96
N SER A 25 -14.53 -12.24 6.50
CA SER A 25 -14.04 -13.62 6.60
C SER A 25 -12.77 -13.91 5.80
N HIS A 26 -12.58 -13.27 4.64
CA HIS A 26 -11.38 -13.47 3.81
C HIS A 26 -10.16 -12.81 4.44
N LEU A 27 -10.30 -11.62 5.02
CA LEU A 27 -9.24 -10.95 5.76
C LEU A 27 -8.81 -11.74 7.00
N HIS A 28 -9.76 -12.30 7.77
CA HIS A 28 -9.43 -13.14 8.92
C HIS A 28 -8.76 -14.45 8.49
N SER A 29 -9.25 -15.08 7.42
CA SER A 29 -8.62 -16.27 6.86
C SER A 29 -7.20 -15.97 6.37
N PHE A 30 -7.02 -14.87 5.63
CA PHE A 30 -5.70 -14.41 5.20
C PHE A 30 -4.75 -14.17 6.37
N ALA A 31 -5.20 -13.44 7.40
CA ALA A 31 -4.40 -13.15 8.59
C ALA A 31 -3.96 -14.41 9.35
N SER A 32 -4.72 -15.51 9.25
CA SER A 32 -4.32 -16.79 9.85
C SER A 32 -3.20 -17.52 9.08
N LEU A 33 -3.01 -17.17 7.80
CA LEU A 33 -2.08 -17.85 6.88
C LEU A 33 -0.86 -16.99 6.50
N SER A 34 -0.92 -15.69 6.77
CA SER A 34 -0.03 -14.68 6.17
C SER A 34 0.38 -13.61 7.18
N SER A 35 1.31 -12.74 6.78
CA SER A 35 1.71 -11.56 7.54
C SER A 35 0.73 -10.41 7.30
N CYS A 36 0.07 -9.99 8.39
CA CYS A 36 -0.72 -8.78 8.47
C CYS A 36 -0.13 -7.84 9.53
N GLY A 37 -0.28 -6.53 9.33
CA GLY A 37 0.25 -5.53 10.26
C GLY A 37 -0.65 -4.31 10.41
N PHE A 38 -0.49 -3.62 11.53
CA PHE A 38 -1.06 -2.29 11.74
C PHE A 38 0.04 -1.25 11.68
N LEU A 39 -0.18 -0.19 10.92
CA LEU A 39 0.74 0.94 10.80
C LEU A 39 0.26 2.09 11.68
N SER A 40 1.10 2.48 12.63
CA SER A 40 0.89 3.67 13.45
C SER A 40 1.97 4.69 13.14
N LEU A 41 1.59 5.95 12.88
CA LEU A 41 2.53 7.01 12.56
C LEU A 41 3.52 7.27 13.71
N ARG A 42 4.79 7.49 13.37
CA ARG A 42 5.85 7.93 14.30
C ARG A 42 5.48 9.25 14.99
N SER A 43 4.74 10.12 14.32
CA SER A 43 4.25 11.37 14.88
C SER A 43 2.89 11.70 14.28
N PRO A 44 1.86 11.96 15.11
CA PRO A 44 0.55 12.34 14.61
C PRO A 44 0.68 13.69 13.88
N PRO A 45 0.08 13.82 12.69
CA PRO A 45 0.18 15.07 11.95
C PRO A 45 -0.64 16.13 12.70
N SER A 46 -0.13 17.37 12.73
CA SER A 46 -0.78 18.52 13.41
C SER A 46 -2.26 18.62 13.01
N GLN A 47 -3.14 19.15 13.87
CA GLN A 47 -4.59 19.16 13.59
C GLN A 47 -4.93 19.77 12.22
N ASP A 48 -4.15 20.76 11.77
CA ASP A 48 -4.29 21.46 10.49
C ASP A 48 -3.74 20.70 9.26
N SER A 49 -3.21 19.48 9.44
CA SER A 49 -2.68 18.70 8.34
C SER A 49 -3.80 18.27 7.38
N ILE A 50 -3.69 18.68 6.12
CA ILE A 50 -4.54 18.20 5.04
C ILE A 50 -4.48 16.66 4.97
N VAL A 51 -5.60 15.98 4.74
CA VAL A 51 -5.71 14.51 4.62
C VAL A 51 -4.66 13.92 3.67
N ASP A 52 -4.43 14.59 2.53
CA ASP A 52 -3.41 14.24 1.55
C ASP A 52 -1.99 14.23 2.15
N SER A 53 -1.66 15.19 3.02
CA SER A 53 -0.36 15.21 3.72
C SER A 53 -0.18 14.04 4.68
N ARG A 54 -1.27 13.54 5.28
CA ARG A 54 -1.22 12.36 6.17
C ARG A 54 -0.98 11.09 5.37
N ALA A 55 -1.71 10.88 4.28
CA ALA A 55 -1.55 9.71 3.43
C ALA A 55 -0.10 9.55 2.94
N ALA A 56 0.55 10.64 2.54
CA ALA A 56 1.96 10.63 2.18
C ALA A 56 2.91 10.35 3.36
N LEU A 57 2.59 10.78 4.59
CA LEU A 57 3.39 10.45 5.78
C LEU A 57 3.32 8.96 6.12
N ASP A 58 2.10 8.38 6.13
CA ASP A 58 1.91 6.96 6.39
C ASP A 58 2.63 6.14 5.31
N PHE A 59 2.47 6.53 4.05
CA PHE A 59 3.15 5.89 2.92
C PHE A 59 4.68 6.00 3.00
N ALA A 60 5.21 7.18 3.35
CA ALA A 60 6.64 7.37 3.58
C ALA A 60 7.14 6.43 4.69
N GLN A 61 6.39 6.29 5.78
CA GLN A 61 6.76 5.41 6.87
C GLN A 61 6.71 3.93 6.46
N LEU A 62 5.71 3.52 5.68
CA LEU A 62 5.60 2.16 5.15
C LEU A 62 6.83 1.77 4.31
N LEU A 63 7.40 2.72 3.57
CA LEU A 63 8.58 2.51 2.71
C LEU A 63 9.94 2.82 3.39
N ASP A 64 9.91 3.09 4.70
CA ASP A 64 11.05 3.56 5.48
C ASP A 64 11.76 4.77 4.83
N ALA A 65 10.95 5.72 4.37
CA ALA A 65 11.33 6.96 3.71
C ALA A 65 10.77 8.20 4.44
N TYR A 66 10.36 8.05 5.70
CA TYR A 66 9.74 9.11 6.50
C TYR A 66 10.65 10.34 6.63
N ASP A 67 11.90 10.13 7.03
CA ASP A 67 12.86 11.22 7.28
C ASP A 67 13.19 11.97 5.98
N PHE A 68 13.31 11.26 4.86
CA PHE A 68 13.46 11.83 3.54
C PHE A 68 12.28 12.72 3.15
N TYR A 69 11.05 12.24 3.35
CA TYR A 69 9.85 13.01 3.04
C TYR A 69 9.74 14.29 3.88
N ILE A 70 10.07 14.22 5.18
CA ILE A 70 10.09 15.40 6.06
C ILE A 70 11.15 16.42 5.61
N ALA A 71 12.38 15.97 5.34
CA ALA A 71 13.46 16.84 4.87
C ALA A 71 13.07 17.54 3.56
N LYS A 72 12.47 16.81 2.61
CA LYS A 72 11.98 17.37 1.34
C LYS A 72 10.90 18.44 1.56
N LYS A 73 9.95 18.19 2.47
CA LYS A 73 8.86 19.14 2.76
C LYS A 73 9.40 20.45 3.37
N GLN A 74 10.39 20.36 4.26
CA GLN A 74 11.01 21.54 4.89
C GLN A 74 11.73 22.44 3.87
N GLN A 75 12.40 21.85 2.87
CA GLN A 75 13.04 22.61 1.79
C GLN A 75 12.03 23.34 0.89
N SER A 76 10.87 22.74 0.63
CA SER A 76 9.82 23.39 -0.15
C SER A 76 9.21 24.63 0.54
N SER A 77 9.34 24.72 1.86
CA SER A 77 8.86 25.86 2.67
C SER A 77 9.92 26.91 2.97
N ASP A 78 11.22 26.60 2.83
CA ASP A 78 12.32 27.45 3.27
C ASP A 78 13.23 27.80 2.08
N ALA A 79 12.95 28.93 1.43
CA ALA A 79 13.62 29.37 0.20
C ALA A 79 15.05 29.92 0.41
N GLY A 80 15.86 29.34 1.32
CA GLY A 80 17.12 29.99 1.72
C GLY A 80 18.24 29.18 2.39
N SER A 81 18.15 27.87 2.63
CA SER A 81 19.27 27.14 3.26
C SER A 81 19.76 25.95 2.44
N THR A 82 20.93 26.12 1.82
CA THR A 82 21.72 25.06 1.22
C THR A 82 22.35 24.23 2.35
N THR A 83 21.76 23.09 2.68
CA THR A 83 22.43 22.05 3.49
C THR A 83 22.52 20.77 2.68
N ASP A 84 23.70 20.14 2.73
CA ASP A 84 24.18 19.08 1.86
C ASP A 84 23.23 17.87 1.80
N LEU A 85 22.57 17.70 0.64
CA LEU A 85 21.63 16.62 0.32
C LEU A 85 22.28 15.23 0.22
N GLU A 86 23.61 15.13 0.20
CA GLU A 86 24.32 13.87 -0.05
C GLU A 86 24.20 12.87 1.12
N GLN A 87 23.83 13.31 2.33
CA GLN A 87 23.71 12.44 3.51
C GLN A 87 22.27 12.03 3.88
N SER A 88 21.24 12.65 3.27
CA SER A 88 19.82 12.37 3.53
C SER A 88 19.08 11.83 2.29
N ALA A 89 19.82 11.31 1.31
CA ALA A 89 19.24 10.68 0.14
C ALA A 89 18.81 9.25 0.51
N VAL A 90 17.50 9.01 0.64
CA VAL A 90 17.00 7.63 0.56
C VAL A 90 17.35 7.14 -0.84
N PRO A 91 18.20 6.09 -0.99
CA PRO A 91 18.50 5.58 -2.31
C PRO A 91 17.21 5.09 -2.97
N GLU A 92 17.12 5.26 -4.29
CA GLU A 92 16.02 4.74 -5.11
C GLU A 92 15.70 3.29 -4.72
N LEU A 93 14.43 2.89 -4.73
CA LEU A 93 14.06 1.51 -4.37
C LEU A 93 14.81 0.47 -5.21
N SER A 94 15.00 0.74 -6.50
CA SER A 94 15.81 -0.10 -7.39
C SER A 94 17.25 -0.24 -6.88
N LYS A 95 17.87 0.83 -6.35
CA LYS A 95 19.22 0.78 -5.77
C LYS A 95 19.23 0.07 -4.42
N ARG A 96 18.23 0.30 -3.57
CA ARG A 96 18.08 -0.38 -2.26
C ARG A 96 17.82 -1.88 -2.40
N PHE A 97 17.06 -2.27 -3.41
CA PHE A 97 16.54 -3.63 -3.58
C PHE A 97 16.97 -4.26 -4.91
N ILE A 98 18.21 -3.99 -5.36
CA ILE A 98 18.91 -4.72 -6.44
C ILE A 98 18.06 -4.84 -7.72
N GLY A 99 17.63 -3.71 -8.26
CA GLY A 99 16.86 -3.64 -9.51
C GLY A 99 15.36 -3.91 -9.37
N LEU A 100 14.80 -3.92 -8.15
CA LEU A 100 13.36 -4.10 -7.91
C LEU A 100 12.51 -3.13 -8.72
N ARG A 101 11.57 -3.66 -9.52
CA ARG A 101 10.57 -2.87 -10.24
C ARG A 101 9.31 -2.79 -9.41
N ALA A 102 8.98 -1.60 -8.94
CA ALA A 102 7.84 -1.37 -8.06
C ALA A 102 6.80 -0.45 -8.71
N GLY A 103 5.52 -0.78 -8.52
CA GLY A 103 4.39 0.02 -8.97
C GLY A 103 3.46 0.35 -7.80
N ILE A 104 2.72 1.45 -7.91
CA ILE A 104 1.71 1.85 -6.92
C ILE A 104 0.41 2.30 -7.57
N PHE A 105 -0.70 1.86 -6.99
CA PHE A 105 -2.02 2.41 -7.25
C PHE A 105 -2.44 3.32 -6.09
N SER A 106 -2.68 4.60 -6.37
CA SER A 106 -3.15 5.57 -5.38
C SER A 106 -4.00 6.65 -6.05
N ARG A 107 -5.03 7.14 -5.34
CA ARG A 107 -5.82 8.31 -5.75
C ARG A 107 -5.28 9.64 -5.21
N PHE A 108 -4.31 9.59 -4.31
CA PHE A 108 -3.76 10.77 -3.66
C PHE A 108 -2.55 11.30 -4.45
N PRO A 109 -2.60 12.56 -4.93
CA PRO A 109 -1.48 13.16 -5.64
C PRO A 109 -0.20 13.21 -4.83
N SER A 110 -0.27 13.48 -3.51
CA SER A 110 0.91 13.49 -2.64
C SER A 110 1.61 12.13 -2.57
N VAL A 111 0.84 11.04 -2.46
CA VAL A 111 1.34 9.66 -2.44
C VAL A 111 1.97 9.30 -3.79
N SER A 112 1.34 9.71 -4.89
CA SER A 112 1.85 9.45 -6.24
C SER A 112 3.13 10.24 -6.54
N SER A 113 3.21 11.48 -6.04
CA SER A 113 4.41 12.33 -6.11
C SER A 113 5.57 11.71 -5.33
N LEU A 114 5.34 11.35 -4.06
CA LEU A 114 6.32 10.67 -3.22
C LEU A 114 6.76 9.32 -3.82
N ALA A 115 5.82 8.56 -4.40
CA ALA A 115 6.14 7.31 -5.07
C ALA A 115 7.10 7.52 -6.25
N SER A 116 6.85 8.57 -7.05
CA SER A 116 7.73 8.95 -8.16
C SER A 116 9.13 9.34 -7.66
N ASP A 117 9.21 10.09 -6.55
CA ASP A 117 10.49 10.44 -5.92
C ASP A 117 11.29 9.20 -5.49
N LEU A 118 10.60 8.16 -5.04
CA LEU A 118 11.19 6.91 -4.59
C LEU A 118 11.40 5.89 -5.73
N SER A 119 11.11 6.28 -6.98
CA SER A 119 11.18 5.43 -8.19
C SER A 119 10.20 4.26 -8.23
N LEU A 120 9.00 4.43 -7.67
CA LEU A 120 7.86 3.55 -7.95
C LEU A 120 7.02 4.17 -9.05
N SER A 121 6.58 3.36 -10.01
CA SER A 121 5.69 3.80 -11.09
C SER A 121 4.27 4.01 -10.55
N PRO A 122 3.70 5.24 -10.59
CA PRO A 122 2.28 5.44 -10.32
C PRO A 122 1.44 4.83 -11.44
N LEU A 123 0.41 4.07 -11.08
CA LEU A 123 -0.44 3.32 -11.99
C LEU A 123 -1.89 3.82 -11.94
N PRO A 124 -2.58 3.89 -13.09
CA PRO A 124 -3.97 4.28 -13.13
C PRO A 124 -4.83 3.21 -12.46
N LEU A 125 -5.66 3.65 -11.52
CA LEU A 125 -6.57 2.77 -10.80
C LEU A 125 -7.88 2.62 -11.59
N GLU A 126 -8.01 1.49 -12.25
CA GLU A 126 -9.26 1.02 -12.86
C GLU A 126 -9.85 -0.05 -11.95
N GLU A 127 -11.12 0.11 -11.57
CA GLU A 127 -11.76 -0.72 -10.53
C GLU A 127 -12.23 -2.08 -11.07
N THR A 128 -12.36 -2.24 -12.39
CA THR A 128 -12.81 -3.48 -13.01
C THR A 128 -11.71 -4.54 -12.97
N GLU A 129 -12.05 -5.74 -12.49
CA GLU A 129 -11.17 -6.92 -12.52
C GLU A 129 -9.84 -6.71 -11.77
N LEU A 130 -9.86 -5.88 -10.73
CA LEU A 130 -8.66 -5.49 -9.98
C LEU A 130 -7.83 -6.69 -9.46
N PRO A 131 -8.40 -7.77 -8.89
CA PRO A 131 -7.61 -8.94 -8.48
C PRO A 131 -6.78 -9.53 -9.62
N SER A 132 -7.41 -9.80 -10.76
CA SER A 132 -6.77 -10.35 -11.95
C SER A 132 -5.72 -9.39 -12.53
N LYS A 133 -6.02 -8.08 -12.55
CA LYS A 133 -5.08 -7.05 -13.02
C LYS A 133 -3.82 -6.98 -12.16
N LEU A 134 -3.96 -7.00 -10.83
CA LEU A 134 -2.82 -7.00 -9.90
C LEU A 134 -1.94 -8.24 -10.11
N LEU A 135 -2.56 -9.40 -10.26
CA LEU A 135 -1.87 -10.65 -10.51
C LEU A 135 -1.15 -10.65 -11.87
N ALA A 136 -1.81 -10.18 -12.93
CA ALA A 136 -1.22 -10.09 -14.27
C ALA A 136 0.03 -9.21 -14.31
N LEU A 137 0.00 -8.04 -13.66
CA LEU A 137 1.15 -7.13 -13.56
C LEU A 137 2.34 -7.75 -12.81
N LEU A 138 2.07 -8.65 -11.86
CA LEU A 138 3.08 -9.43 -11.16
C LEU A 138 3.53 -10.69 -11.94
N GLY A 139 2.98 -10.94 -13.13
CA GLY A 139 3.32 -12.09 -13.95
C GLY A 139 2.56 -13.36 -13.56
N PHE A 140 1.34 -13.24 -13.03
CA PHE A 140 0.45 -14.37 -12.75
C PHE A 140 -0.78 -14.30 -13.66
N SER A 141 -1.10 -15.40 -14.33
CA SER A 141 -2.27 -15.48 -15.21
C SER A 141 -2.86 -16.88 -15.19
N GLU A 142 -4.17 -17.00 -15.00
CA GLU A 142 -4.91 -18.28 -15.02
C GLU A 142 -4.27 -19.36 -14.11
N GLY A 143 -3.78 -18.96 -12.93
CA GLY A 143 -3.11 -19.87 -11.98
C GLY A 143 -1.68 -20.27 -12.34
N ASN A 144 -1.12 -19.74 -13.44
CA ASN A 144 0.25 -19.98 -13.88
C ASN A 144 1.17 -18.80 -13.54
N VAL A 145 2.47 -19.10 -13.48
CA VAL A 145 3.54 -18.12 -13.29
C VAL A 145 4.24 -17.88 -14.62
N LEU A 146 4.15 -16.65 -15.12
CA LEU A 146 4.76 -16.23 -16.37
C LEU A 146 6.27 -16.05 -16.22
N GLU A 147 7.01 -16.16 -17.31
CA GLU A 147 8.46 -15.93 -17.33
C GLU A 147 8.81 -14.45 -17.13
N ALA A 148 7.96 -13.56 -17.64
CA ALA A 148 8.10 -12.13 -17.50
C ALA A 148 6.97 -11.56 -16.62
N SER A 149 7.32 -10.57 -15.82
CA SER A 149 6.37 -9.70 -15.11
C SER A 149 6.71 -8.26 -15.43
N GLU A 150 5.74 -7.36 -15.33
CA GLU A 150 6.01 -5.92 -15.43
C GLU A 150 6.65 -5.40 -14.14
N TYR A 151 6.13 -5.89 -13.00
CA TYR A 151 6.56 -5.49 -11.67
C TYR A 151 6.99 -6.69 -10.83
N ASP A 152 7.87 -6.42 -9.87
CA ASP A 152 8.29 -7.37 -8.84
C ASP A 152 7.56 -7.09 -7.51
N LEU A 153 7.15 -5.84 -7.30
CA LEU A 153 6.39 -5.37 -6.15
C LEU A 153 5.25 -4.44 -6.60
N LEU A 154 4.04 -4.68 -6.11
CA LEU A 154 2.92 -3.76 -6.24
C LEU A 154 2.44 -3.29 -4.87
N LEU A 155 2.15 -2.00 -4.75
CA LEU A 155 1.46 -1.42 -3.61
C LEU A 155 0.09 -0.92 -4.07
N LEU A 156 -0.95 -1.29 -3.34
CA LEU A 156 -2.28 -0.77 -3.54
C LEU A 156 -2.67 0.06 -2.31
N HIS A 157 -2.77 1.38 -2.50
CA HIS A 157 -3.22 2.30 -1.48
C HIS A 157 -4.76 2.41 -1.51
N ILE A 158 -5.39 1.97 -0.43
CA ILE A 158 -6.83 1.80 -0.29
C ILE A 158 -7.32 2.79 0.75
N THR A 159 -8.30 3.61 0.38
CA THR A 159 -8.91 4.58 1.28
C THR A 159 -10.42 4.53 1.16
N SER A 160 -11.14 5.12 2.12
CA SER A 160 -12.60 5.25 2.01
C SER A 160 -13.06 6.08 0.81
N GLU A 161 -12.20 6.94 0.26
CA GLU A 161 -12.52 7.66 -0.98
C GLU A 161 -12.50 6.75 -2.22
N MET A 162 -11.88 5.57 -2.11
CA MET A 162 -11.80 4.62 -3.19
C MET A 162 -13.17 4.04 -3.59
N LEU A 163 -14.20 4.25 -2.77
CA LEU A 163 -15.51 3.57 -2.88
C LEU A 163 -16.71 4.48 -3.10
N LYS A 164 -16.50 5.78 -3.32
CA LYS A 164 -17.62 6.72 -3.58
C LYS A 164 -18.47 6.32 -4.81
N THR A 165 -18.00 5.37 -5.62
CA THR A 165 -18.61 4.90 -6.87
C THR A 165 -19.21 3.49 -6.82
N GLN A 166 -19.03 2.70 -5.75
CA GLN A 166 -19.41 1.28 -5.73
C GLN A 166 -20.62 0.95 -4.85
N LYS A 167 -21.35 -0.13 -5.22
CA LYS A 167 -22.44 -0.73 -4.42
C LYS A 167 -21.94 -1.56 -3.23
N VAL A 168 -20.76 -1.26 -2.69
CA VAL A 168 -20.19 -2.02 -1.57
C VAL A 168 -20.55 -1.31 -0.26
N LYS A 169 -20.95 -2.10 0.73
CA LYS A 169 -21.49 -1.62 2.01
C LYS A 169 -20.45 -0.82 2.82
N SER A 170 -19.17 -1.17 2.72
CA SER A 170 -18.07 -0.47 3.40
C SER A 170 -16.72 -0.72 2.72
N THR A 171 -15.71 0.10 3.05
CA THR A 171 -14.33 -0.10 2.61
C THR A 171 -13.68 -1.37 3.13
N ALA A 172 -14.04 -1.78 4.35
CA ALA A 172 -13.61 -3.05 4.90
C ALA A 172 -14.17 -4.22 4.08
N ASP A 173 -15.44 -4.16 3.69
CA ASP A 173 -16.06 -5.21 2.87
C ASP A 173 -15.43 -5.26 1.48
N TRP A 174 -15.13 -4.11 0.88
CA TRP A 174 -14.46 -4.08 -0.42
C TRP A 174 -13.06 -4.71 -0.36
N LEU A 175 -12.28 -4.36 0.67
CA LEU A 175 -10.97 -4.97 0.90
C LEU A 175 -11.10 -6.48 1.13
N ASP A 176 -12.10 -6.93 1.88
CA ASP A 176 -12.37 -8.36 2.09
C ASP A 176 -12.64 -9.09 0.77
N HIS A 177 -13.47 -8.54 -0.11
CA HIS A 177 -13.74 -9.11 -1.43
C HIS A 177 -12.50 -9.13 -2.32
N LEU A 178 -11.68 -8.07 -2.29
CA LEU A 178 -10.41 -8.02 -3.02
C LEU A 178 -9.46 -9.13 -2.54
N VAL A 179 -9.30 -9.28 -1.23
CA VAL A 179 -8.47 -10.34 -0.63
C VAL A 179 -9.01 -11.72 -1.02
N GLY A 180 -10.33 -11.92 -0.97
CA GLY A 180 -10.98 -13.14 -1.41
C GLY A 180 -10.63 -13.49 -2.86
N GLY A 181 -10.79 -12.54 -3.79
CA GLY A 181 -10.48 -12.76 -5.20
C GLY A 181 -9.01 -13.07 -5.49
N ILE A 182 -8.08 -12.49 -4.72
CA ILE A 182 -6.64 -12.83 -4.83
C ILE A 182 -6.40 -14.25 -4.29
N LEU A 183 -6.98 -14.60 -3.14
CA LEU A 183 -6.83 -15.92 -2.54
C LEU A 183 -7.40 -17.06 -3.41
N GLU A 184 -8.50 -16.80 -4.12
CA GLU A 184 -9.06 -17.76 -5.09
C GLU A 184 -8.07 -18.09 -6.22
N SER A 185 -7.24 -17.13 -6.62
CA SER A 185 -6.20 -17.32 -7.63
C SER A 185 -4.89 -17.86 -7.06
N ALA A 186 -4.66 -17.67 -5.75
CA ALA A 186 -3.46 -18.07 -5.02
C ALA A 186 -3.79 -19.16 -3.98
N THR A 187 -4.49 -20.21 -4.40
CA THR A 187 -4.84 -21.32 -3.49
C THR A 187 -3.60 -22.01 -2.91
N PRO A 188 -3.64 -22.52 -1.67
CA PRO A 188 -2.51 -23.21 -1.06
C PRO A 188 -1.98 -24.34 -1.94
N GLY A 189 -0.66 -24.36 -2.18
CA GLY A 189 -0.01 -25.36 -3.05
C GLY A 189 -0.06 -25.06 -4.54
N SER A 190 -0.75 -24.00 -4.98
CA SER A 190 -0.68 -23.52 -6.35
C SER A 190 0.68 -22.91 -6.70
N ALA A 191 0.96 -22.84 -8.01
CA ALA A 191 2.17 -22.20 -8.51
C ALA A 191 2.21 -20.70 -8.13
N VAL A 192 1.06 -20.03 -8.10
CA VAL A 192 0.92 -18.63 -7.68
C VAL A 192 1.23 -18.48 -6.19
N SER A 193 0.61 -19.27 -5.32
CA SER A 193 0.82 -19.13 -3.86
C SER A 193 2.25 -19.42 -3.42
N SER A 194 2.95 -20.30 -4.14
CA SER A 194 4.38 -20.56 -3.88
C SER A 194 5.32 -19.38 -4.20
N ARG A 195 4.84 -18.38 -4.97
CA ARG A 195 5.67 -17.26 -5.47
C ARG A 195 5.09 -15.87 -5.20
N LEU A 196 3.85 -15.78 -4.71
CA LEU A 196 3.22 -14.53 -4.31
C LEU A 196 3.40 -14.29 -2.80
N HIS A 197 4.15 -13.25 -2.44
CA HIS A 197 4.18 -12.69 -1.10
C HIS A 197 3.15 -11.59 -0.98
N MET A 198 2.08 -11.84 -0.24
CA MET A 198 1.04 -10.85 -0.02
C MET A 198 1.11 -10.34 1.43
N SER A 199 0.90 -9.04 1.63
CA SER A 199 0.78 -8.45 2.98
C SER A 199 -0.36 -7.44 3.01
N VAL A 200 -1.09 -7.41 4.12
CA VAL A 200 -2.13 -6.42 4.39
C VAL A 200 -1.67 -5.55 5.55
N VAL A 201 -1.56 -4.24 5.31
CA VAL A 201 -1.16 -3.26 6.30
C VAL A 201 -2.28 -2.24 6.46
N LEU A 202 -2.80 -2.07 7.68
CA LEU A 202 -3.89 -1.14 7.95
C LEU A 202 -3.43 -0.02 8.89
N SER A 203 -3.76 1.23 8.59
CA SER A 203 -3.56 2.33 9.53
C SER A 203 -4.87 2.73 10.21
N TYR A 204 -4.76 3.40 11.36
CA TYR A 204 -5.90 4.00 12.05
C TYR A 204 -6.19 5.38 11.47
N GLU A 205 -7.46 5.76 11.40
CA GLU A 205 -7.83 7.13 11.04
C GLU A 205 -7.43 8.09 12.17
N LYS A 206 -7.24 9.37 11.83
CA LYS A 206 -7.07 10.42 12.84
C LYS A 206 -8.34 10.46 13.70
N LEU A 207 -8.21 10.32 15.02
CA LEU A 207 -9.33 10.54 15.93
C LEU A 207 -9.80 11.99 15.76
N SER A 208 -10.91 12.20 15.04
CA SER A 208 -11.69 13.42 15.23
C SER A 208 -12.30 13.32 16.62
N GLU A 209 -11.99 14.27 17.50
CA GLU A 209 -12.55 14.33 18.84
C GLU A 209 -14.07 14.56 18.73
N VAL A 210 -14.84 13.48 18.63
CA VAL A 210 -16.29 13.50 18.86
C VAL A 210 -16.53 12.74 20.14
N ALA A 211 -16.46 13.52 21.22
CA ALA A 211 -17.01 13.31 22.56
C ALA A 211 -16.94 11.89 23.15
N ARG A 212 -16.08 11.77 24.17
CA ARG A 212 -16.34 10.87 25.30
C ARG A 212 -17.76 11.12 25.82
N VAL A 213 -18.69 10.23 25.51
CA VAL A 213 -19.83 9.94 26.39
C VAL A 213 -19.51 8.61 27.03
N ILE A 214 -18.92 8.69 28.22
CA ILE A 214 -18.80 7.54 29.12
C ILE A 214 -20.18 7.37 29.79
N PRO A 215 -20.71 6.13 29.90
CA PRO A 215 -21.98 5.87 30.59
C PRO A 215 -21.96 6.23 32.08
#